data_AF-A0A529ME75-F1
#
_entry.id   AF-A0A529ME75-F1
#
_cell.length_a   1.000
_cell.length_b   1.000
_cell.length_c   1.000
_cell.angle_alpha   90.00
_cell.angle_beta   90.00
_cell.angle_gamma   90.00
#
_symmetry.space_group_name_H-M   'P 1'
#
loop_
_entity.id
_entity.type
_entity.pdbx_description
1 polymer ?
#
loop_
_entity_poly.entity_id
_entity_poly.type
_entity_poly.pdbx_seq_one_letter_code
_entity_poly.pdbx_strand_id
1 'polypeptide(L)' 'LIDEAHGMSAKGRTKYDAPEIDGSVHIQSRRPLRAGDIVTVKVDRADAYDLYGSAV' A
#
# COMPACT_ATOMS: atom_id res chain seq x y z
N LEU A 1 -1.01 4.52 -4.36
CA LEU A 1 -2.43 4.39 -4.76
C LEU A 1 -2.98 3.16 -4.07
N ILE A 2 -4.11 3.26 -3.39
CA ILE A 2 -4.76 2.10 -2.78
C ILE A 2 -5.56 1.38 -3.86
N ASP A 3 -5.21 0.11 -4.12
CA ASP A 3 -5.93 -0.74 -5.07
C ASP A 3 -7.06 -1.50 -4.34
N GLU A 4 -6.79 -2.01 -3.13
CA GLU A 4 -7.75 -2.74 -2.30
C GLU A 4 -7.62 -2.36 -0.82
N ALA A 5 -8.75 -2.33 -0.10
CA ALA A 5 -8.76 -2.02 1.34
C ALA A 5 -9.74 -2.92 2.11
N HIS A 6 -9.28 -3.45 3.24
CA HIS A 6 -10.02 -4.31 4.14
C HIS A 6 -9.81 -3.89 5.59
N GLY A 7 -10.79 -3.19 6.16
CA GLY A 7 -10.71 -2.69 7.54
C GLY A 7 -9.53 -1.73 7.72
N MET A 8 -8.53 -2.17 8.48
CA MET A 8 -7.33 -1.38 8.82
C MET A 8 -6.11 -1.70 7.93
N SER A 9 -6.28 -2.63 7.00
CA SER A 9 -5.24 -3.07 6.08
C SER A 9 -5.61 -2.69 4.65
N ALA A 10 -4.62 -2.38 3.84
CA ALA A 10 -4.79 -2.09 2.43
C ALA A 10 -3.62 -2.65 1.62
N LYS A 11 -3.90 -2.88 0.34
CA LYS A 11 -2.91 -3.21 -0.68
C LYS A 11 -2.92 -2.11 -1.72
N GLY A 12 -1.74 -1.70 -2.13
CA GLY A 12 -1.58 -0.67 -3.12
C GLY A 12 -0.27 -0.78 -3.87
N ARG A 13 0.03 0.26 -4.62
CA ARG A 13 1.26 0.39 -5.40
C ARG A 13 1.83 1.78 -5.30
N THR A 14 3.15 1.90 -5.49
CA THR A 14 3.76 3.23 -5.60
C THR A 14 3.40 3.87 -6.94
N LYS A 15 3.69 5.16 -7.10
CA LYS A 15 3.42 5.88 -8.35
C LYS A 15 4.21 5.31 -9.54
N TYR A 16 5.32 4.61 -9.26
CA TYR A 16 6.24 4.13 -10.28
C TYR A 16 5.98 2.66 -10.66
N ASP A 17 5.11 1.96 -9.94
CA ASP A 17 4.84 0.53 -10.14
C ASP A 17 3.66 0.29 -11.09
N ALA A 18 3.88 -0.57 -12.09
CA ALA A 18 2.87 -1.05 -13.02
C ALA A 18 1.90 -2.02 -12.31
N PRO A 19 0.59 -2.01 -12.67
CA PRO A 19 -0.34 -3.03 -12.22
C PRO A 19 0.13 -4.43 -12.64
N GLU A 20 -0.06 -5.43 -11.78
CA GLU A 20 0.12 -6.88 -12.05
C GLU A 20 1.55 -7.38 -12.32
N ILE A 21 2.50 -6.48 -12.60
CA ILE A 21 3.89 -6.85 -12.93
C ILE A 21 4.85 -6.51 -11.78
N ASP A 22 4.64 -5.37 -11.13
CA ASP A 22 5.53 -4.88 -10.08
C ASP A 22 5.07 -5.29 -8.67
N GLY A 23 5.99 -5.09 -7.72
CA GLY A 23 5.81 -5.35 -6.31
C GLY A 23 4.58 -4.68 -5.70
N SER A 24 4.01 -5.29 -4.66
CA SER A 24 2.87 -4.73 -3.94
C SER A 24 3.28 -4.02 -2.66
N VAL A 25 2.54 -2.98 -2.29
CA VAL A 25 2.70 -2.27 -1.02
C VAL A 25 1.58 -2.70 -0.08
N HIS A 26 1.95 -3.36 1.01
CA HIS A 26 1.07 -3.73 2.11
C HIS A 26 1.05 -2.63 3.17
N ILE A 27 -0.14 -2.11 3.45
CA ILE A 27 -0.30 -0.88 4.20
C ILE A 27 -1.19 -1.14 5.41
N GLN A 28 -0.71 -0.83 6.61
CA GLN A 28 -1.56 -0.70 7.79
C GLN A 28 -1.95 0.76 8.02
N SER A 29 -3.17 0.99 8.50
CA SER A 29 -3.68 2.32 8.79
C SER A 29 -4.40 2.36 10.13
N ARG A 30 -4.41 3.54 10.77
CA ARG A 30 -5.21 3.81 11.97
C ARG A 30 -6.66 4.16 11.67
N ARG A 31 -7.00 4.37 10.40
CA ARG A 31 -8.37 4.61 9.92
C ARG A 31 -8.63 3.79 8.65
N PRO A 32 -9.88 3.38 8.37
CA PRO A 32 -10.19 2.68 7.14
C PRO A 32 -9.79 3.52 5.91
N LEU A 33 -9.10 2.89 4.96
CA LEU A 33 -8.77 3.45 3.66
C LEU A 33 -9.79 2.99 2.62
N ARG A 34 -9.82 3.66 1.46
CA ARG A 34 -10.66 3.28 0.32
C ARG A 34 -9.80 3.04 -0.91
N ALA A 35 -10.24 2.11 -1.76
CA ALA A 35 -9.67 1.96 -3.09
C ALA A 35 -9.78 3.28 -3.86
N GLY A 36 -8.71 3.65 -4.56
CA GLY A 36 -8.56 4.94 -5.22
C GLY A 36 -7.87 6.01 -4.38
N ASP A 37 -7.72 5.83 -3.06
CA ASP A 37 -7.04 6.82 -2.22
C ASP A 37 -5.56 6.95 -2.60
N ILE A 38 -5.07 8.19 -2.60
CA ILE A 38 -3.64 8.49 -2.66
C ILE A 38 -3.19 8.87 -1.26
N VAL A 39 -2.41 7.97 -0.65
CA VAL A 39 -1.91 8.14 0.72
C VAL A 39 -0.40 8.16 0.75
N THR A 40 0.17 8.85 1.73
CA THR A 40 1.58 8.74 2.05
C THR A 40 1.79 7.55 2.96
N VAL A 41 2.74 6.69 2.61
CA VAL A 41 3.06 5.48 3.37
C VAL A 41 4.50 5.60 3.86
N LYS A 42 4.70 5.41 5.16
CA LYS A 42 6.03 5.18 5.71
C LYS A 42 6.34 3.68 5.61
N VAL A 43 7.29 3.33 4.74
CA VAL A 43 7.78 1.96 4.59
C VAL A 43 8.70 1.62 5.78
N ASP A 44 8.43 0.50 6.43
CA ASP A 44 9.21 -0.01 7.56
C ASP A 44 9.96 -1.30 7.22
N ARG A 45 9.50 -2.05 6.22
CA ARG A 45 10.18 -3.25 5.71
C ARG A 45 10.03 -3.38 4.19
N ALA A 46 11.06 -3.93 3.57
CA ALA A 46 11.03 -4.40 2.19
C ALA A 46 11.46 -5.87 2.17
N ASP A 47 10.68 -6.71 1.52
CA ASP A 47 11.08 -8.06 1.12
C ASP A 47 11.48 -8.05 -0.37
N ALA A 48 11.76 -9.20 -0.98
CA ALA A 48 12.36 -9.28 -2.32
C ALA A 48 11.60 -8.50 -3.41
N TYR A 49 10.26 -8.45 -3.31
CA TYR A 49 9.40 -7.74 -4.25
C TYR A 49 8.36 -6.85 -3.56
N ASP A 50 8.06 -7.08 -2.28
CA ASP A 50 6.96 -6.40 -1.60
C ASP A 50 7.46 -5.38 -0.58
N LEU A 51 6.71 -4.29 -0.43
CA LEU A 51 6.94 -3.27 0.58
C LEU A 51 5.86 -3.39 1.66
N TYR A 52 6.26 -3.14 2.89
CA TYR A 52 5.37 -3.08 4.04
C TYR A 52 5.53 -1.72 4.71
N GLY A 53 4.42 -1.17 5.18
CA GLY A 53 4.43 0.14 5.82
C GLY A 53 3.11 0.53 6.45
N SER A 54 3.10 1.73 7.01
CA SER A 54 1.91 2.33 7.61
C SER A 54 1.56 3.65 6.95
N ALA A 55 0.26 3.89 6.72
CA ALA A 55 -0.25 5.19 6.29
C ALA A 55 -0.01 6.25 7.37
N VAL A 56 0.45 7.44 6.96
CA VAL A 56 0.68 8.61 7.82
C VAL A 56 -0.40 9.67 7.64
#